data_AF-A0A9N8Q0Z2-F1
#
_entry.id   AF-A0A9N8Q0Z2-F1
#
_cell.length_a   1.000
_cell.length_b   1.000
_cell.length_c   1.000
_cell.angle_alpha   90.00
_cell.angle_beta   90.00
_cell.angle_gamma   90.00
#
_symmetry.space_group_name_H-M   'P 1'
#
loop_
_entity.id
_entity.type
_entity.pdbx_description
1 polymer ?
#
loop_
_entity_poly.entity_id
_entity_poly.type
_entity_poly.pdbx_seq_one_letter_code
_entity_poly.pdbx_strand_id
1 'polypeptide(L)'
;MDDTTRRHKIITPRCINCSLRLTRKKRRYRVEELCEVALDLLRKWVTPTSVTNQDTLCSDCFGIIQSRVEAAAGEIGETHALGHILVCLGCGEQFGNKRVQMIHEDCPEKDVLIGWTPEHLVPRLNKVCMPCWSIAVRVAKQRQLAKESKAAVNDEPIYEEQPTVITGGTRPVQPLRVLAAQISKDENARAQTQFAQPLGNEAQTETAQSSAEGELSSEMQNAQGSQTEFGWPLHAETDELPELSEQYEEPSNLSDQPTYVEIVESEELVESEEIVQRLSLDNLPEPLVQPAEQMEVEPELEPQTPHTRIHSSQFKRLPSTPTNCIFGYCRNIVLLKVPNSIKDILLCEYKIYVPRDARICHRHLFVNDWRRLKPRLNDFTQQEVDEILKRLQRHRHQRMDFDHIEKMDPHWRYYYLGVTLEQFNSFLLAVPELAARVRRPKRTLSLLLVDLKKRCENRSKLAELFNMSREAIDRDLRAIGHILLNLSDDVWHTIFPTTFRGLYRN
;
A
#
# COMPACT_ATOMS: atom_id res chain seq x y z
N MET A 1 5.69 -40.07 13.90
CA MET A 1 5.93 -38.69 13.42
C MET A 1 7.19 -38.23 14.13
N ASP A 2 8.32 -38.23 13.42
CA ASP A 2 9.64 -38.10 14.06
C ASP A 2 9.97 -36.69 14.55
N ASP A 3 10.62 -36.69 15.71
CA ASP A 3 10.88 -35.62 16.67
C ASP A 3 11.85 -34.51 16.18
N THR A 4 12.37 -34.61 14.95
CA THR A 4 13.34 -33.66 14.38
C THR A 4 12.74 -32.34 13.90
N THR A 5 11.41 -32.18 13.95
CA THR A 5 10.71 -30.91 13.71
C THR A 5 10.37 -30.11 14.98
N ARG A 6 10.64 -30.64 16.18
CA ARG A 6 10.37 -29.99 17.48
C ARG A 6 11.59 -29.34 18.12
N ARG A 7 12.41 -28.59 17.35
CA ARG A 7 13.06 -27.45 18.01
C ARG A 7 11.94 -26.55 18.47
N HIS A 8 11.72 -26.44 19.78
CA HIS A 8 10.76 -25.58 20.47
C HIS A 8 10.97 -24.11 20.06
N LYS A 9 10.61 -23.81 18.82
CA LYS A 9 10.51 -22.45 18.31
C LYS A 9 9.27 -21.96 19.02
N ILE A 10 9.49 -21.20 20.09
CA ILE A 10 8.45 -20.48 20.84
C ILE A 10 7.40 -20.07 19.81
N ILE A 11 6.21 -20.66 19.91
CA ILE A 11 5.12 -20.43 18.96
C ILE A 11 4.77 -18.97 19.12
N THR A 12 5.37 -18.16 18.26
CA THR A 12 5.14 -16.73 18.27
C THR A 12 3.71 -16.53 17.82
N PRO A 13 2.88 -15.81 18.62
CA PRO A 13 1.49 -15.64 18.30
C PRO A 13 1.36 -15.02 16.92
N ARG A 14 0.42 -15.52 16.12
CA ARG A 14 0.08 -14.99 14.80
C ARG A 14 -1.28 -14.33 14.88
N CYS A 15 -1.46 -13.27 14.09
CA CYS A 15 -2.77 -12.69 13.88
C CYS A 15 -3.67 -13.75 13.24
N ILE A 16 -4.80 -14.10 13.86
CA ILE A 16 -5.69 -15.15 13.33
C ILE A 16 -6.23 -14.78 11.95
N ASN A 17 -6.55 -13.50 11.70
CA ASN A 17 -7.10 -13.05 10.42
C ASN A 17 -6.07 -13.01 9.27
N CYS A 18 -4.85 -12.49 9.49
CA CYS A 18 -3.87 -12.28 8.40
C CYS A 18 -2.57 -13.09 8.51
N SER A 19 -2.48 -14.00 9.49
CA SER A 19 -1.29 -14.81 9.81
C SER A 19 0.00 -14.02 10.12
N LEU A 20 -0.06 -12.70 10.27
CA LEU A 20 1.11 -11.90 10.62
C LEU A 20 1.65 -12.33 12.01
N ARG A 21 2.92 -12.69 12.07
CA ARG A 21 3.64 -12.95 13.31
C ARG A 21 3.69 -11.68 14.16
N LEU A 22 3.17 -11.77 15.38
CA LEU A 22 3.12 -10.69 16.35
C LEU A 22 4.36 -10.75 17.24
N THR A 23 5.24 -9.76 17.10
CA THR A 23 6.41 -9.58 17.97
C THR A 23 6.04 -8.72 19.17
N ARG A 24 6.82 -8.77 20.25
CA ARG A 24 6.60 -7.93 21.46
C ARG A 24 6.54 -6.42 21.18
N LYS A 25 7.14 -5.97 20.07
CA LYS A 25 7.16 -4.55 19.65
C LYS A 25 5.87 -4.11 18.96
N LYS A 26 5.03 -5.04 18.48
CA LYS A 26 3.78 -4.71 17.78
C LYS A 26 2.63 -4.82 18.77
N ARG A 27 1.72 -3.84 18.72
CA ARG A 27 0.46 -3.90 19.47
C ARG A 27 -0.34 -5.10 18.98
N ARG A 28 -0.79 -5.91 19.93
CA ARG A 28 -1.63 -7.09 19.72
C ARG A 28 -2.88 -6.92 20.57
N TYR A 29 -3.99 -7.40 20.04
CA TYR A 29 -5.29 -7.40 20.70
C TYR A 29 -5.73 -8.84 20.83
N ARG A 30 -6.20 -9.24 21.99
CA ARG A 30 -6.82 -10.54 22.15
C ARG A 30 -8.21 -10.52 21.54
N VAL A 31 -8.66 -11.67 21.06
CA VAL A 31 -10.01 -11.79 20.49
C VAL A 31 -11.09 -11.47 21.54
N GLU A 32 -10.84 -11.74 22.81
CA GLU A 32 -11.73 -11.37 23.93
C GLU A 32 -11.94 -9.85 24.11
N GLU A 33 -11.10 -9.01 23.47
CA GLU A 33 -11.26 -7.55 23.50
C GLU A 33 -12.25 -7.04 22.43
N LEU A 34 -12.73 -7.90 21.53
CA LEU A 34 -13.76 -7.55 20.55
C LEU A 34 -15.15 -7.59 21.19
N CYS A 35 -16.04 -6.67 20.78
CA CYS A 35 -17.47 -6.82 21.08
C CYS A 35 -18.06 -8.02 20.30
N GLU A 36 -19.19 -8.57 20.76
CA GLU A 36 -19.80 -9.76 20.15
C GLU A 36 -20.06 -9.61 18.64
N VAL A 37 -20.54 -8.44 18.19
CA VAL A 37 -20.78 -8.16 16.76
C VAL A 37 -19.47 -8.22 15.95
N ALA A 38 -18.38 -7.68 16.51
CA ALA A 38 -17.06 -7.73 15.88
C ALA A 38 -16.46 -9.14 15.89
N LEU A 39 -16.73 -9.92 16.93
CA LEU A 39 -16.33 -11.31 17.05
C LEU A 39 -17.05 -12.19 16.03
N ASP A 40 -18.35 -11.99 15.82
CA ASP A 40 -19.12 -12.70 14.81
C ASP A 40 -18.67 -12.36 13.39
N LEU A 41 -18.37 -11.09 13.12
CA LEU A 41 -17.75 -10.68 11.86
C LEU A 41 -16.39 -11.37 11.64
N LEU A 42 -15.56 -11.44 12.69
CA LEU A 42 -14.28 -12.16 12.62
C LEU A 42 -14.49 -13.65 12.34
N ARG A 43 -15.41 -14.32 13.04
CA ARG A 43 -15.74 -15.74 12.85
C ARG A 43 -16.17 -16.02 11.41
N LYS A 44 -17.03 -15.16 10.83
CA LYS A 44 -17.40 -15.24 9.41
C LYS A 44 -16.19 -15.16 8.49
N TRP A 45 -15.29 -14.21 8.74
CA TRP A 45 -14.09 -13.99 7.90
C TRP A 45 -13.07 -15.12 7.95
N VAL A 46 -12.94 -15.78 9.09
CA VAL A 46 -11.93 -16.82 9.30
C VAL A 46 -12.51 -18.23 9.24
N THR A 47 -13.77 -18.41 8.87
CA THR A 47 -14.36 -19.73 8.59
C THR A 47 -13.59 -20.39 7.43
N PRO A 48 -13.19 -21.66 7.54
CA PRO A 48 -13.57 -22.68 8.55
C PRO A 48 -12.70 -22.75 9.81
N THR A 49 -11.69 -21.87 9.97
CA THR A 49 -10.83 -21.88 11.16
C THR A 49 -11.59 -21.46 12.40
N SER A 50 -11.56 -22.30 13.43
CA SER A 50 -12.19 -22.01 14.73
C SER A 50 -11.49 -20.83 15.43
N VAL A 51 -12.29 -19.91 15.99
CA VAL A 51 -11.81 -18.77 16.77
C VAL A 51 -11.98 -19.05 18.26
N THR A 52 -10.91 -18.83 19.03
CA THR A 52 -10.84 -19.00 20.48
C THR A 52 -10.48 -17.68 21.17
N ASN A 53 -10.73 -17.58 22.47
CA ASN A 53 -10.40 -16.36 23.24
C ASN A 53 -8.87 -16.13 23.38
N GLN A 54 -8.07 -17.18 23.16
CA GLN A 54 -6.61 -17.10 23.20
C GLN A 54 -6.01 -16.58 21.88
N ASP A 55 -6.82 -16.50 20.83
CA ASP A 55 -6.38 -15.96 19.56
C ASP A 55 -6.09 -14.47 19.65
N THR A 56 -5.23 -14.01 18.76
CA THR A 56 -4.76 -12.63 18.76
C THR A 56 -4.93 -11.99 17.38
N LEU A 57 -5.12 -10.69 17.36
CA LEU A 57 -5.18 -9.85 16.19
C LEU A 57 -4.02 -8.85 16.18
N CYS A 58 -3.53 -8.52 14.99
CA CYS A 58 -2.69 -7.34 14.81
C CYS A 58 -3.57 -6.07 14.85
N SER A 59 -2.95 -4.94 15.18
CA SER A 59 -3.61 -3.61 15.17
C SER A 59 -4.46 -3.36 13.93
N ASP A 60 -3.95 -3.68 12.75
CA ASP A 60 -4.62 -3.31 11.51
C ASP A 60 -5.86 -4.17 11.25
N CYS A 61 -5.83 -5.45 11.66
CA CYS A 61 -7.01 -6.31 11.54
C CYS A 61 -8.07 -5.92 12.58
N PHE A 62 -7.64 -5.60 13.79
CA PHE A 62 -8.52 -5.13 14.85
C PHE A 62 -9.24 -3.83 14.44
N GLY A 63 -8.49 -2.84 13.95
CA GLY A 63 -9.05 -1.58 13.47
C GLY A 63 -10.00 -1.75 12.28
N ILE A 64 -9.65 -2.61 11.30
CA ILE A 64 -10.54 -2.89 10.16
C ILE A 64 -11.87 -3.51 10.61
N ILE A 65 -11.84 -4.42 11.58
CA ILE A 65 -13.05 -5.05 12.12
C ILE A 65 -13.90 -3.99 12.84
N GLN A 66 -13.30 -3.20 13.74
CA GLN A 66 -14.01 -2.14 14.46
C GLN A 66 -14.65 -1.12 13.52
N SER A 67 -13.89 -0.57 12.57
CA SER A 67 -14.41 0.41 11.62
C SER A 67 -15.56 -0.12 10.77
N ARG A 68 -15.61 -1.43 10.50
CA ARG A 68 -16.73 -2.03 9.77
C ARG A 68 -17.97 -2.23 10.62
N VAL A 69 -17.80 -2.59 11.89
CA VAL A 69 -18.93 -2.68 12.82
C VAL A 69 -19.53 -1.29 13.04
N GLU A 70 -18.70 -0.26 13.17
CA GLU A 70 -19.14 1.13 13.33
C GLU A 70 -19.84 1.68 12.08
N ALA A 71 -19.36 1.36 10.89
CA ALA A 71 -19.94 1.85 9.64
C ALA A 71 -21.29 1.20 9.28
N ALA A 72 -21.58 0.02 9.83
CA ALA A 72 -22.65 -0.84 9.35
C ALA A 72 -24.00 -0.62 10.06
N ALA A 73 -24.45 0.63 10.16
CA ALA A 73 -25.80 0.96 10.62
C ALA A 73 -26.94 0.48 9.68
N GLY A 74 -26.64 -0.32 8.64
CA GLY A 74 -27.63 -0.85 7.70
C GLY A 74 -27.23 -2.15 6.99
N GLU A 75 -25.95 -2.36 6.67
CA GLU A 75 -25.48 -3.60 6.02
C GLU A 75 -23.99 -3.82 6.30
N ILE A 76 -23.65 -4.83 7.12
CA ILE A 76 -22.24 -5.16 7.39
C ILE A 76 -21.70 -5.82 6.13
N GLY A 77 -20.88 -5.09 5.36
CA GLY A 77 -20.17 -5.68 4.23
C GLY A 77 -19.39 -6.91 4.66
N GLU A 78 -19.85 -8.10 4.25
CA GLU A 78 -19.29 -9.39 4.68
C GLU A 78 -17.95 -9.70 4.01
N THR A 79 -17.56 -8.93 2.99
CA THR A 79 -16.35 -9.14 2.18
C THR A 79 -15.09 -9.20 3.03
N HIS A 80 -14.45 -10.36 3.14
CA HIS A 80 -13.25 -10.57 3.95
C HIS A 80 -12.16 -9.49 3.71
N ALA A 81 -11.77 -8.78 4.77
CA ALA A 81 -10.66 -7.83 4.73
C ALA A 81 -9.50 -8.24 5.64
N LEU A 82 -8.28 -8.11 5.09
CA LEU A 82 -7.04 -8.38 5.80
C LEU A 82 -6.31 -7.06 6.11
N GLY A 83 -5.84 -6.91 7.34
CA GLY A 83 -4.91 -5.83 7.68
C GLY A 83 -3.57 -5.95 6.94
N HIS A 84 -3.15 -7.17 6.63
CA HIS A 84 -1.87 -7.42 5.94
C HIS A 84 -2.02 -8.44 4.81
N ILE A 85 -1.69 -8.02 3.59
CA ILE A 85 -1.73 -8.88 2.39
C ILE A 85 -0.34 -9.34 1.92
N LEU A 86 0.73 -8.80 2.50
CA LEU A 86 2.12 -9.09 2.13
C LEU A 86 2.82 -9.93 3.21
N VAL A 87 2.15 -10.99 3.67
CA VAL A 87 2.65 -11.90 4.70
C VAL A 87 2.94 -13.27 4.08
N CYS A 88 4.08 -13.87 4.44
CA CYS A 88 4.36 -15.27 4.14
C CYS A 88 3.51 -16.14 5.08
N LEU A 89 2.53 -16.88 4.55
CA LEU A 89 1.62 -17.70 5.37
C LEU A 89 2.36 -18.84 6.12
N GLY A 90 3.49 -19.32 5.58
CA GLY A 90 4.32 -20.32 6.25
C GLY A 90 4.95 -19.81 7.56
N CYS A 91 5.58 -18.63 7.56
CA CYS A 91 6.28 -18.11 8.75
C CYS A 91 5.57 -16.96 9.47
N GLY A 92 4.58 -16.32 8.85
CA GLY A 92 3.91 -15.12 9.34
C GLY A 92 4.73 -13.82 9.19
N GLU A 93 5.88 -13.83 8.52
CA GLU A 93 6.67 -12.61 8.35
C GLU A 93 6.22 -11.83 7.12
N GLN A 94 6.29 -10.50 7.19
CA GLN A 94 6.07 -9.66 6.02
C GLN A 94 7.16 -9.92 4.98
N PHE A 95 6.78 -9.92 3.69
CA PHE A 95 7.73 -10.12 2.61
C PHE A 95 8.80 -9.03 2.60
N GLY A 96 8.42 -7.76 2.78
CA GLY A 96 9.38 -6.64 2.71
C GLY A 96 10.23 -6.74 1.43
N ASN A 97 11.56 -6.75 1.60
CA ASN A 97 12.54 -6.94 0.51
C ASN A 97 12.99 -8.40 0.32
N LYS A 98 12.35 -9.37 0.98
CA LYS A 98 12.74 -10.78 0.87
C LYS A 98 12.35 -11.32 -0.49
N ARG A 99 13.19 -12.22 -1.01
CA ARG A 99 12.85 -13.04 -2.19
C ARG A 99 11.65 -13.94 -1.87
N VAL A 100 10.77 -14.09 -2.85
CA VAL A 100 9.50 -14.80 -2.73
C VAL A 100 9.42 -15.83 -3.85
N GLN A 101 8.96 -17.03 -3.51
CA GLN A 101 8.63 -18.09 -4.46
C GLN A 101 7.13 -18.11 -4.70
N MET A 102 6.73 -18.19 -5.98
CA MET A 102 5.35 -18.45 -6.37
C MET A 102 5.07 -19.95 -6.25
N ILE A 103 3.90 -20.30 -5.72
CA ILE A 103 3.48 -21.68 -5.50
C ILE A 103 2.55 -22.08 -6.65
N HIS A 104 2.90 -23.15 -7.34
CA HIS A 104 2.05 -23.76 -8.38
C HIS A 104 1.09 -24.76 -7.73
N GLU A 105 -0.03 -25.07 -8.39
CA GLU A 105 -1.04 -25.96 -7.80
C GLU A 105 -0.58 -27.41 -7.66
N ASP A 106 0.25 -27.88 -8.60
CA ASP A 106 0.65 -29.28 -8.70
C ASP A 106 2.00 -29.60 -8.03
N CYS A 107 2.55 -28.69 -7.21
CA CYS A 107 3.82 -28.94 -6.55
C CYS A 107 3.64 -29.63 -5.18
N PRO A 108 4.39 -30.69 -4.86
CA PRO A 108 4.26 -31.42 -3.59
C PRO A 108 4.64 -30.56 -2.38
N GLU A 109 5.37 -29.47 -2.58
CA GLU A 109 5.65 -28.47 -1.55
C GLU A 109 4.40 -27.73 -1.09
N LYS A 110 3.39 -27.57 -1.95
CA LYS A 110 2.13 -26.93 -1.61
C LYS A 110 1.44 -27.67 -0.46
N ASP A 111 1.40 -29.00 -0.49
CA ASP A 111 0.81 -29.82 0.59
C ASP A 111 1.52 -29.61 1.94
N VAL A 112 2.84 -29.41 1.91
CA VAL A 112 3.61 -29.09 3.12
C VAL A 112 3.21 -27.71 3.65
N LEU A 113 3.08 -26.72 2.76
CA LEU A 113 2.75 -25.35 3.11
C LEU A 113 1.29 -25.18 3.56
N ILE A 114 0.36 -25.95 2.99
CA ILE A 114 -1.05 -26.04 3.44
C ILE A 114 -1.08 -26.45 4.91
N GLY A 115 -0.30 -27.45 5.30
CA GLY A 115 -0.20 -27.89 6.69
C GLY A 115 0.37 -26.84 7.67
N TRP A 116 0.92 -25.73 7.19
CA TRP A 116 1.42 -24.63 8.03
C TRP A 116 0.49 -23.40 8.02
N THR A 117 -0.54 -23.42 7.19
CA THR A 117 -1.39 -22.27 6.87
C THR A 117 -2.78 -22.48 7.48
N PRO A 118 -3.35 -21.50 8.20
CA PRO A 118 -4.73 -21.58 8.66
C PRO A 118 -5.69 -21.82 7.49
N GLU A 119 -6.69 -22.66 7.68
CA GLU A 119 -7.55 -23.17 6.60
C GLU A 119 -8.20 -22.04 5.78
N HIS A 120 -8.71 -21.00 6.45
CA HIS A 120 -9.32 -19.83 5.79
C HIS A 120 -8.34 -19.01 4.93
N LEU A 121 -7.03 -19.22 5.08
CA LEU A 121 -5.99 -18.55 4.29
C LEU A 121 -5.38 -19.46 3.21
N VAL A 122 -5.72 -20.76 3.18
CA VAL A 122 -5.24 -21.69 2.16
C VAL A 122 -5.58 -21.22 0.74
N PRO A 123 -6.79 -20.68 0.43
CA PRO A 123 -7.08 -20.14 -0.91
C PRO A 123 -6.16 -18.98 -1.32
N ARG A 124 -5.48 -18.35 -0.36
CA ARG A 124 -4.56 -17.22 -0.58
C ARG A 124 -3.10 -17.64 -0.60
N LEU A 125 -2.81 -18.93 -0.44
CA LEU A 125 -1.46 -19.49 -0.46
C LEU A 125 -0.92 -19.59 -1.89
N ASN A 126 -0.61 -18.44 -2.49
CA ASN A 126 -0.03 -18.35 -3.83
C ASN A 126 1.47 -18.04 -3.83
N LYS A 127 2.04 -17.70 -2.67
CA LYS A 127 3.44 -17.33 -2.54
C LYS A 127 3.97 -17.47 -1.12
N VAL A 128 5.26 -17.80 -0.99
CA VAL A 128 5.98 -17.90 0.30
C VAL A 128 7.38 -17.33 0.20
N CYS A 129 8.00 -16.98 1.33
CA CYS A 129 9.38 -16.52 1.32
C CYS A 129 10.32 -17.68 0.99
N MET A 130 11.45 -17.39 0.35
CA MET A 130 12.44 -18.42 -0.02
C MET A 130 12.84 -19.34 1.14
N PRO A 131 13.06 -18.86 2.39
CA PRO A 131 13.33 -19.75 3.51
C PRO A 131 12.22 -20.78 3.78
N CYS A 132 10.95 -20.38 3.72
CA CYS A 132 9.82 -21.32 3.89
C CYS A 132 9.75 -22.31 2.73
N TRP A 133 9.99 -21.82 1.50
CA TRP A 133 10.05 -22.68 0.32
C TRP A 133 11.14 -23.75 0.44
N SER A 134 12.37 -23.37 0.77
CA SER A 134 13.48 -24.32 0.93
C SER A 134 13.24 -25.34 2.06
N ILE A 135 12.48 -24.98 3.09
CA ILE A 135 12.05 -25.96 4.11
C ILE A 135 10.99 -26.89 3.52
N ALA A 136 9.99 -26.35 2.81
CA ALA A 136 8.93 -27.14 2.19
C ALA A 136 9.48 -28.17 1.19
N VAL A 137 10.42 -27.77 0.31
CA VAL A 137 11.12 -28.68 -0.62
C VAL A 137 11.79 -29.84 0.10
N ARG A 138 12.51 -29.56 1.19
CA ARG A 138 13.19 -30.60 1.98
C ARG A 138 12.19 -31.58 2.61
N VAL A 139 11.10 -31.06 3.18
CA VAL A 139 10.05 -31.90 3.80
C VAL A 139 9.29 -32.71 2.75
N ALA A 140 8.98 -32.12 1.59
CA ALA A 140 8.34 -32.82 0.48
C ALA A 140 9.20 -33.98 -0.02
N LYS A 141 10.51 -33.74 -0.24
CA LYS A 141 11.47 -34.78 -0.63
C LYS A 141 11.58 -35.89 0.42
N GLN A 142 11.62 -35.54 1.71
CA GLN A 142 11.64 -36.54 2.79
C GLN A 142 10.36 -37.39 2.81
N ARG A 143 9.18 -36.78 2.60
CA ARG A 143 7.91 -37.50 2.50
C ARG A 143 7.89 -38.45 1.30
N GLN A 144 8.49 -38.04 0.17
CA GLN A 144 8.60 -38.88 -1.01
C GLN A 144 9.48 -40.11 -0.76
N LEU A 145 10.71 -39.91 -0.24
CA LEU A 145 11.61 -41.02 0.10
C LEU A 145 10.98 -42.00 1.11
N ALA A 146 10.21 -41.48 2.08
CA ALA A 146 9.49 -42.32 3.05
C ALA A 146 8.30 -43.09 2.44
N LYS A 147 7.72 -42.61 1.34
CA LYS A 147 6.69 -43.36 0.59
C LYS A 147 7.33 -44.46 -0.25
N GLU A 148 8.44 -44.15 -0.92
CA GLU A 148 9.22 -45.10 -1.72
C GLU A 148 9.78 -46.23 -0.85
N SER A 149 10.32 -45.92 0.33
CA SER A 149 10.81 -46.95 1.25
C SER A 149 9.70 -47.86 1.79
N LYS A 150 8.50 -47.32 2.04
CA LYS A 150 7.32 -48.12 2.44
C LYS A 150 6.80 -49.00 1.31
N ALA A 151 6.82 -48.50 0.07
CA ALA A 151 6.45 -49.30 -1.10
C ALA A 151 7.43 -50.47 -1.28
N ALA A 152 8.74 -50.22 -1.14
CA ALA A 152 9.77 -51.26 -1.27
C ALA A 152 9.66 -52.39 -0.21
N VAL A 153 9.20 -52.08 1.02
CA VAL A 153 8.99 -53.10 2.06
C VAL A 153 7.76 -53.96 1.78
N ASN A 154 6.73 -53.40 1.14
CA ASN A 154 5.51 -54.15 0.83
C ASN A 154 5.63 -55.01 -0.43
N ASP A 155 6.63 -54.76 -1.28
CA ASP A 155 6.93 -55.55 -2.48
C ASP A 155 7.91 -56.71 -2.20
N GLU A 156 8.29 -56.99 -0.95
CA GLU A 156 8.94 -58.27 -0.65
C GLU A 156 7.95 -59.40 -0.95
N PRO A 157 8.29 -60.34 -1.86
CA PRO A 157 7.41 -61.45 -2.18
C PRO A 157 7.17 -62.23 -0.90
N ILE A 158 5.89 -62.36 -0.53
CA ILE A 158 5.44 -63.34 0.43
C ILE A 158 5.88 -64.70 -0.13
N TYR A 159 7.03 -65.19 0.30
CA TYR A 159 7.35 -66.60 0.14
C TYR A 159 6.28 -67.33 0.94
N GLU A 160 5.35 -68.01 0.26
CA GLU A 160 4.44 -68.97 0.87
C GLU A 160 5.30 -70.01 1.61
N GLU A 161 5.49 -69.82 2.91
CA GLU A 161 6.01 -70.87 3.77
C GLU A 161 5.02 -72.03 3.72
N GLN A 162 5.45 -73.11 3.05
CA GLN A 162 4.71 -74.36 3.04
C GLN A 162 4.43 -74.81 4.48
N PRO A 163 3.20 -75.27 4.78
CA PRO A 163 2.81 -75.65 6.13
C PRO A 163 3.57 -76.92 6.55
N THR A 164 4.63 -76.75 7.35
CA THR A 164 5.24 -77.88 8.06
C THR A 164 4.42 -78.15 9.32
N VAL A 165 3.71 -79.28 9.28
CA VAL A 165 3.04 -79.90 10.41
C VAL A 165 4.08 -80.23 11.48
N ILE A 166 4.16 -79.40 12.53
CA ILE A 166 4.92 -79.72 13.75
C ILE A 166 3.93 -80.09 14.85
N THR A 167 3.86 -81.38 15.13
CA THR A 167 3.21 -81.96 16.30
C THR A 167 3.94 -81.56 17.59
N GLY A 168 3.17 -81.03 18.54
CA GLY A 168 3.30 -81.28 19.99
C GLY A 168 4.62 -80.92 20.68
N GLY A 169 4.65 -79.78 21.35
CA GLY A 169 5.69 -79.45 22.32
C GLY A 169 5.35 -78.23 23.17
N THR A 170 4.75 -78.45 24.33
CA THR A 170 4.50 -77.43 25.36
C THR A 170 5.80 -76.74 25.78
N ARG A 171 5.90 -75.43 25.58
CA ARG A 171 6.95 -74.57 26.18
C ARG A 171 6.34 -73.57 27.16
N PRO A 172 7.04 -73.29 28.28
CA PRO A 172 6.51 -72.50 29.38
C PRO A 172 6.56 -71.00 29.09
N VAL A 173 5.50 -70.31 29.54
CA VAL A 173 5.34 -68.86 29.52
C VAL A 173 6.41 -68.24 30.44
N GLN A 174 7.34 -67.47 29.87
CA GLN A 174 8.19 -66.57 30.67
C GLN A 174 7.51 -65.21 30.85
N PRO A 175 7.58 -64.58 32.04
CA PRO A 175 6.90 -63.31 32.31
C PRO A 175 7.59 -62.11 31.63
N LEU A 176 6.77 -61.22 31.06
CA LEU A 176 7.10 -59.95 30.40
C LEU A 176 7.90 -58.92 31.24
N ARG A 177 8.42 -59.28 32.42
CA ARG A 177 9.16 -58.37 33.32
C ARG A 177 10.66 -58.32 33.08
N VAL A 178 11.24 -59.22 32.28
CA VAL A 178 12.70 -59.25 32.06
C VAL A 178 13.14 -58.31 30.92
N LEU A 179 12.29 -58.00 29.94
CA LEU A 179 12.65 -57.07 28.85
C LEU A 179 12.69 -55.59 29.29
N ALA A 180 11.82 -55.18 30.22
CA ALA A 180 11.76 -53.79 30.68
C ALA A 180 12.96 -53.38 31.55
N ALA A 181 13.60 -54.34 32.24
CA ALA A 181 14.80 -54.09 33.04
C ALA A 181 16.08 -53.98 32.20
N GLN A 182 16.09 -54.54 30.98
CA GLN A 182 17.22 -54.44 30.06
C GLN A 182 17.29 -53.05 29.40
N ILE A 183 16.14 -52.48 29.02
CA ILE A 183 16.05 -51.18 28.34
C ILE A 183 16.46 -50.02 29.27
N SER A 184 16.13 -50.10 30.56
CA SER A 184 16.49 -49.07 31.54
C SER A 184 18.00 -49.03 31.87
N LYS A 185 18.74 -50.12 31.68
CA LYS A 185 20.20 -50.15 31.90
C LYS A 185 20.98 -49.51 30.75
N ASP A 186 20.49 -49.62 29.52
CA ASP A 186 21.15 -49.05 28.34
C ASP A 186 20.97 -47.53 28.23
N GLU A 187 19.88 -46.97 28.77
CA GLU A 187 19.68 -45.51 28.81
C GLU A 187 20.58 -44.82 29.86
N ASN A 188 20.83 -45.45 31.00
CA ASN A 188 21.73 -44.90 32.03
C ASN A 188 23.21 -44.92 31.61
N ALA A 189 23.62 -45.86 30.75
CA ALA A 189 24.99 -45.92 30.23
C ALA A 189 25.29 -44.80 29.21
N ARG A 190 24.28 -44.30 28.48
CA ARG A 190 24.44 -43.19 27.51
C ARG A 190 24.45 -41.81 28.15
N ALA A 191 23.85 -41.64 29.33
CA ALA A 191 23.82 -40.36 30.04
C ALA A 191 25.16 -39.97 30.70
N GLN A 192 26.07 -40.92 30.91
CA GLN A 192 27.36 -40.67 31.59
C GLN A 192 28.52 -40.31 30.65
N THR A 193 28.33 -40.32 29.32
CA THR A 193 29.43 -40.11 28.35
C THR A 193 29.50 -38.70 27.75
N GLN A 194 28.70 -37.73 28.21
CA GLN A 194 28.62 -36.38 27.61
C GLN A 194 29.21 -35.22 28.44
N PHE A 195 29.89 -35.47 29.55
CA PHE A 195 30.60 -34.41 30.30
C PHE A 195 32.08 -34.75 30.49
N ALA A 196 32.88 -34.56 29.43
CA ALA A 196 34.33 -34.36 29.56
C ALA A 196 34.91 -33.83 28.24
N GLN A 197 34.99 -32.51 28.06
CA GLN A 197 36.08 -31.93 27.28
C GLN A 197 36.61 -30.65 27.95
N PRO A 198 37.94 -30.41 27.93
CA PRO A 198 38.58 -29.37 28.72
C PRO A 198 38.75 -28.06 27.95
N LEU A 199 38.64 -26.95 28.66
CA LEU A 199 39.03 -25.61 28.22
C LEU A 199 40.56 -25.52 28.22
N GLY A 200 41.15 -25.32 27.03
CA GLY A 200 42.56 -24.95 26.85
C GLY A 200 42.69 -23.46 26.58
N ASN A 201 43.54 -22.82 27.39
CA ASN A 201 43.96 -21.42 27.35
C ASN A 201 45.11 -21.18 26.35
N GLU A 202 45.50 -19.90 26.26
CA GLU A 202 46.72 -19.29 25.71
C GLU A 202 46.57 -18.65 24.31
N ALA A 203 47.16 -17.50 23.97
CA ALA A 203 47.74 -16.36 24.71
C ALA A 203 48.12 -15.29 23.64
N GLN A 204 47.97 -14.02 24.01
CA GLN A 204 48.90 -12.89 23.79
C GLN A 204 49.56 -12.60 22.41
N THR A 205 49.39 -11.33 21.99
CA THR A 205 50.36 -10.38 21.35
C THR A 205 49.51 -9.19 20.87
N GLU A 206 49.89 -7.92 20.85
CA GLU A 206 50.98 -7.13 21.39
C GLU A 206 50.58 -5.65 21.17
N THR A 207 51.18 -4.80 21.98
CA THR A 207 51.09 -3.35 22.13
C THR A 207 51.53 -2.57 20.88
N ALA A 208 50.87 -1.44 20.56
CA ALA A 208 51.54 -0.28 19.95
C ALA A 208 50.75 1.02 20.24
N GLN A 209 51.41 1.90 20.98
CA GLN A 209 51.06 3.29 21.22
C GLN A 209 51.42 4.14 19.98
N SER A 210 50.65 5.20 19.69
CA SER A 210 51.25 6.46 19.25
C SER A 210 50.35 7.64 19.57
N SER A 211 50.90 8.49 20.44
CA SER A 211 50.51 9.84 20.78
C SER A 211 50.56 10.78 19.58
N ALA A 212 49.72 11.82 19.59
CA ALA A 212 50.08 13.15 19.08
C ALA A 212 49.21 14.20 19.78
N GLU A 213 49.83 14.85 20.75
CA GLU A 213 49.44 16.11 21.37
C GLU A 213 49.73 17.30 20.43
N GLY A 214 49.17 18.46 20.77
CA GLY A 214 49.39 19.77 20.12
C GLY A 214 48.11 20.60 20.22
N GLU A 215 47.72 21.07 21.41
CA GLU A 215 48.14 22.35 22.01
C GLU A 215 48.09 23.55 21.06
N LEU A 216 47.16 24.48 21.31
CA LEU A 216 47.44 25.91 21.53
C LEU A 216 46.19 26.66 22.01
N SER A 217 46.23 27.00 23.30
CA SER A 217 45.94 28.30 23.94
C SER A 217 44.84 29.21 23.37
N SER A 218 43.78 29.49 24.14
CA SER A 218 43.68 30.58 25.16
C SER A 218 43.26 31.91 24.54
N GLU A 219 42.07 32.41 24.90
CA GLU A 219 41.95 33.68 25.63
C GLU A 219 40.51 33.97 26.06
N MET A 220 40.42 34.46 27.30
CA MET A 220 39.24 34.99 27.98
C MET A 220 38.72 36.26 27.29
N GLN A 221 37.41 36.51 27.36
CA GLN A 221 36.80 37.63 28.11
C GLN A 221 35.32 37.88 27.72
N ASN A 222 34.50 38.05 28.76
CA ASN A 222 33.36 38.97 28.92
C ASN A 222 32.23 39.07 27.87
N ALA A 223 31.00 38.79 28.32
CA ALA A 223 29.87 39.74 28.40
C ALA A 223 28.61 38.94 28.83
N GLN A 224 28.19 39.01 30.10
CA GLN A 224 27.11 39.90 30.57
C GLN A 224 25.90 40.05 29.63
N GLY A 225 24.80 39.40 30.03
CA GLY A 225 23.49 40.04 30.23
C GLY A 225 22.74 40.58 29.02
N SER A 226 21.63 39.94 28.67
CA SER A 226 20.32 40.63 28.61
C SER A 226 19.21 39.63 28.31
N GLN A 227 18.42 39.34 29.34
CA GLN A 227 17.04 38.91 29.18
C GLN A 227 16.27 40.11 28.63
N THR A 228 15.55 39.92 27.53
CA THR A 228 14.51 40.85 27.09
C THR A 228 13.20 40.09 27.07
N GLU A 229 12.50 40.15 28.19
CA GLU A 229 11.05 40.01 28.25
C GLU A 229 10.44 41.20 27.49
N PHE A 230 9.69 40.95 26.43
CA PHE A 230 8.79 41.92 25.85
C PHE A 230 7.35 41.42 26.03
N GLY A 231 6.76 41.81 27.16
CA GLY A 231 5.31 41.88 27.31
C GLY A 231 4.81 43.14 26.59
N TRP A 232 3.82 42.97 25.72
CA TRP A 232 3.12 44.11 25.12
C TRP A 232 1.85 44.42 25.92
N PRO A 233 1.62 45.68 26.30
CA PRO A 233 0.44 46.07 27.05
C PRO A 233 -0.78 46.20 26.15
N LEU A 234 -1.93 45.70 26.64
CA LEU A 234 -3.24 46.13 26.20
C LEU A 234 -3.39 47.63 26.53
N HIS A 235 -3.46 48.47 25.50
CA HIS A 235 -4.13 49.76 25.61
C HIS A 235 -5.27 49.80 24.60
N ALA A 236 -6.46 49.98 25.15
CA ALA A 236 -7.66 50.35 24.45
C ALA A 236 -7.55 51.82 24.06
N GLU A 237 -7.57 52.11 22.77
CA GLU A 237 -7.90 53.43 22.25
C GLU A 237 -8.99 53.24 21.19
N THR A 238 -10.19 53.65 21.59
CA THR A 238 -11.28 54.05 20.72
C THR A 238 -10.81 55.27 19.93
N ASP A 239 -10.64 55.11 18.63
CA ASP A 239 -10.45 56.22 17.71
C ASP A 239 -11.58 56.26 16.69
N GLU A 240 -12.16 57.45 16.60
CA GLU A 240 -13.32 57.82 15.81
C GLU A 240 -13.04 57.68 14.30
N LEU A 241 -13.98 57.04 13.60
CA LEU A 241 -13.98 56.95 12.14
C LEU A 241 -14.39 58.30 11.53
N PRO A 242 -13.73 58.77 10.46
CA PRO A 242 -14.27 59.86 9.65
C PRO A 242 -15.37 59.32 8.74
N GLU A 243 -16.57 59.89 8.86
CA GLU A 243 -17.65 59.78 7.87
C GLU A 243 -17.17 60.31 6.52
N LEU A 244 -16.91 59.41 5.58
CA LEU A 244 -16.81 59.73 4.16
C LEU A 244 -18.13 59.34 3.49
N SER A 245 -18.98 60.35 3.30
CA SER A 245 -20.18 60.29 2.48
C SER A 245 -19.80 60.22 1.00
N GLU A 246 -19.72 59.01 0.45
CA GLU A 246 -19.75 58.81 -1.01
C GLU A 246 -21.21 58.67 -1.45
N GLN A 247 -21.72 59.73 -2.09
CA GLN A 247 -22.94 59.71 -2.89
C GLN A 247 -22.73 58.78 -4.08
N TYR A 248 -23.42 57.64 -4.09
CA TYR A 248 -23.64 56.85 -5.30
C TYR A 248 -25.04 57.17 -5.85
N GLU A 249 -25.08 57.70 -7.07
CA GLU A 249 -26.29 57.87 -7.85
C GLU A 249 -26.87 56.50 -8.23
N GLU A 250 -28.13 56.28 -7.87
CA GLU A 250 -28.95 55.17 -8.38
C GLU A 250 -29.28 55.38 -9.87
N PRO A 251 -29.11 54.35 -10.73
CA PRO A 251 -29.93 54.24 -11.92
C PRO A 251 -31.16 53.39 -11.61
N SER A 252 -32.31 54.05 -11.72
CA SER A 252 -33.65 53.49 -11.66
C SER A 252 -33.95 52.58 -12.86
N ASN A 253 -34.88 51.65 -12.63
CA ASN A 253 -35.68 50.88 -13.60
C ASN A 253 -35.01 49.76 -14.40
N LEU A 254 -35.34 48.51 -14.03
CA LEU A 254 -36.24 47.70 -14.86
C LEU A 254 -36.82 46.54 -14.02
N SER A 255 -38.14 46.60 -13.87
CA SER A 255 -39.00 45.56 -13.35
C SER A 255 -39.14 44.47 -14.41
N ASP A 256 -38.60 43.28 -14.16
CA ASP A 256 -39.03 42.05 -14.82
C ASP A 256 -39.37 41.00 -13.76
N GLN A 257 -40.65 40.63 -13.76
CA GLN A 257 -41.19 39.53 -12.97
C GLN A 257 -40.70 38.18 -13.52
N PRO A 258 -40.51 37.15 -12.67
CA PRO A 258 -40.19 35.82 -13.15
C PRO A 258 -41.46 35.14 -13.71
N THR A 259 -41.46 34.92 -15.03
CA THR A 259 -42.43 34.06 -15.70
C THR A 259 -42.22 32.61 -15.23
N TYR A 260 -43.28 32.04 -14.64
CA TYR A 260 -43.40 30.62 -14.35
C TYR A 260 -43.21 29.82 -15.64
N VAL A 261 -42.19 28.95 -15.70
CA VAL A 261 -42.05 27.94 -16.75
C VAL A 261 -42.73 26.68 -16.23
N GLU A 262 -43.94 26.42 -16.71
CA GLU A 262 -44.57 25.09 -16.63
C GLU A 262 -43.66 24.10 -17.36
N ILE A 263 -43.13 23.15 -16.60
CA ILE A 263 -42.49 21.95 -17.14
C ILE A 263 -43.64 21.08 -17.66
N VAL A 264 -43.84 21.11 -18.97
CA VAL A 264 -44.69 20.15 -19.66
C VAL A 264 -43.95 18.82 -19.70
N GLU A 265 -44.43 17.85 -18.92
CA GLU A 265 -44.12 16.43 -19.09
C GLU A 265 -44.59 15.99 -20.48
N SER A 266 -43.66 15.77 -21.40
CA SER A 266 -43.92 15.05 -22.64
C SER A 266 -43.42 13.62 -22.48
N GLU A 267 -44.35 12.73 -22.16
CA GLU A 267 -44.26 11.30 -22.42
C GLU A 267 -44.11 11.07 -23.92
N GLU A 268 -42.94 10.61 -24.37
CA GLU A 268 -42.81 9.93 -25.67
C GLU A 268 -42.37 8.49 -25.44
N LEU A 269 -43.40 7.64 -25.37
CA LEU A 269 -43.34 6.23 -25.71
C LEU A 269 -42.99 6.09 -27.19
N VAL A 270 -41.87 5.43 -27.51
CA VAL A 270 -41.69 4.83 -28.84
C VAL A 270 -41.19 3.40 -28.66
N GLU A 271 -42.14 2.49 -28.89
CA GLU A 271 -41.95 1.08 -29.18
C GLU A 271 -40.97 0.88 -30.34
N SER A 272 -40.06 -0.09 -30.21
CA SER A 272 -39.49 -0.78 -31.37
C SER A 272 -38.96 -2.16 -30.97
N GLU A 273 -39.90 -3.07 -30.74
CA GLU A 273 -39.72 -4.48 -31.11
C GLU A 273 -40.07 -4.67 -32.60
N GLU A 274 -39.55 -5.75 -33.20
CA GLU A 274 -39.78 -6.23 -34.58
C GLU A 274 -39.03 -5.56 -35.73
N ILE A 275 -37.76 -5.97 -35.96
CA ILE A 275 -37.31 -6.36 -37.30
C ILE A 275 -36.45 -7.62 -37.20
N VAL A 276 -37.12 -8.77 -37.13
CA VAL A 276 -36.60 -10.07 -37.57
C VAL A 276 -37.45 -10.47 -38.76
N GLN A 277 -36.93 -10.34 -39.98
CA GLN A 277 -37.10 -11.31 -41.07
C GLN A 277 -36.62 -10.74 -42.42
N ARG A 278 -35.95 -11.63 -43.18
CA ARG A 278 -35.65 -11.58 -44.62
C ARG A 278 -34.44 -10.74 -45.04
N LEU A 279 -33.27 -11.36 -44.91
CA LEU A 279 -32.31 -11.33 -46.02
C LEU A 279 -31.95 -12.75 -46.45
N SER A 280 -32.26 -12.96 -47.71
CA SER A 280 -32.15 -14.12 -48.58
C SER A 280 -30.82 -14.87 -48.48
N LEU A 281 -30.92 -16.18 -48.27
CA LEU A 281 -30.06 -17.15 -48.94
C LEU A 281 -30.28 -16.99 -50.45
N ASP A 282 -29.26 -16.53 -51.17
CA ASP A 282 -28.95 -16.87 -52.57
C ASP A 282 -27.93 -15.86 -53.08
N ASN A 283 -26.65 -16.16 -52.86
CA ASN A 283 -25.51 -15.71 -53.67
C ASN A 283 -24.26 -16.45 -53.18
N LEU A 284 -24.08 -17.67 -53.69
CA LEU A 284 -22.80 -18.39 -53.66
C LEU A 284 -21.85 -17.73 -54.68
N PRO A 285 -20.71 -17.16 -54.27
CA PRO A 285 -19.63 -16.85 -55.19
C PRO A 285 -18.91 -18.15 -55.57
N GLU A 286 -18.71 -18.26 -56.87
CA GLU A 286 -17.87 -19.20 -57.61
C GLU A 286 -16.52 -19.50 -56.91
N PRO A 287 -15.99 -20.74 -57.00
CA PRO A 287 -14.74 -21.11 -56.36
C PRO A 287 -13.56 -20.33 -56.95
N LEU A 288 -13.05 -19.38 -56.18
CA LEU A 288 -11.83 -18.66 -56.51
C LEU A 288 -10.64 -19.62 -56.54
N VAL A 289 -10.09 -19.76 -57.74
CA VAL A 289 -8.79 -20.36 -58.06
C VAL A 289 -7.74 -19.84 -57.07
N GLN A 290 -7.11 -20.76 -56.34
CA GLN A 290 -5.98 -20.45 -55.47
C GLN A 290 -4.83 -19.90 -56.33
N PRO A 291 -4.41 -18.63 -56.16
CA PRO A 291 -3.15 -18.17 -56.70
C PRO A 291 -2.04 -18.90 -55.94
N ALA A 292 -1.08 -19.40 -56.69
CA ALA A 292 0.12 -20.06 -56.19
C ALA A 292 0.72 -19.35 -54.98
N GLU A 293 1.15 -20.14 -54.00
CA GLU A 293 1.97 -19.75 -52.85
C GLU A 293 3.01 -18.70 -53.26
N GLN A 294 2.69 -17.43 -53.02
CA GLN A 294 3.69 -16.39 -52.93
C GLN A 294 4.37 -16.59 -51.59
N MET A 295 5.56 -17.18 -51.66
CA MET A 295 6.58 -17.21 -50.63
C MET A 295 6.50 -15.90 -49.82
N GLU A 296 6.00 -15.98 -48.59
CA GLU A 296 6.04 -14.88 -47.62
C GLU A 296 7.51 -14.48 -47.48
N VAL A 297 7.89 -13.40 -48.16
CA VAL A 297 9.20 -12.77 -47.99
C VAL A 297 9.23 -12.27 -46.56
N GLU A 298 9.94 -13.02 -45.70
CA GLU A 298 10.32 -12.63 -44.35
C GLU A 298 10.78 -11.16 -44.41
N PRO A 299 10.06 -10.21 -43.78
CA PRO A 299 10.34 -8.80 -43.93
C PRO A 299 11.78 -8.56 -43.48
N GLU A 300 12.62 -8.22 -44.45
CA GLU A 300 14.02 -7.88 -44.29
C GLU A 300 14.11 -6.85 -43.17
N LEU A 301 14.63 -7.27 -42.01
CA LEU A 301 14.79 -6.47 -40.81
C LEU A 301 15.63 -5.24 -41.17
N GLU A 302 14.97 -4.13 -41.45
CA GLU A 302 15.64 -2.86 -41.72
C GLU A 302 16.67 -2.62 -40.61
N PRO A 303 17.94 -2.35 -40.95
CA PRO A 303 19.01 -2.21 -39.98
C PRO A 303 18.64 -1.09 -39.01
N GLN A 304 18.35 -1.47 -37.76
CA GLN A 304 18.03 -0.53 -36.69
C GLN A 304 19.21 0.41 -36.52
N THR A 305 19.08 1.62 -37.07
CA THR A 305 20.08 2.67 -36.90
C THR A 305 20.32 2.86 -35.40
N PRO A 306 21.58 2.87 -34.94
CA PRO A 306 21.89 3.00 -33.52
C PRO A 306 21.29 4.31 -32.99
N HIS A 307 20.21 4.20 -32.22
CA HIS A 307 19.54 5.37 -31.66
C HIS A 307 20.47 6.09 -30.69
N THR A 308 21.01 7.24 -31.11
CA THR A 308 21.83 8.10 -30.27
C THR A 308 21.06 8.44 -28.98
N ARG A 309 21.65 8.06 -27.85
CA ARG A 309 21.12 8.35 -26.51
C ARG A 309 21.70 9.67 -26.00
N ILE A 310 20.84 10.57 -25.56
CA ILE A 310 21.20 11.86 -24.97
C ILE A 310 21.22 11.69 -23.45
N HIS A 311 22.32 12.03 -22.79
CA HIS A 311 22.43 11.98 -21.33
C HIS A 311 22.11 13.33 -20.70
N SER A 312 21.29 13.34 -19.65
CA SER A 312 21.00 14.54 -18.85
C SER A 312 21.49 14.38 -17.42
N SER A 313 22.14 15.42 -16.88
CA SER A 313 22.51 15.49 -15.45
C SER A 313 21.37 16.00 -14.57
N GLN A 314 20.40 16.72 -15.15
CA GLN A 314 19.33 17.40 -14.40
C GLN A 314 18.05 16.58 -14.34
N PHE A 315 17.73 15.84 -15.40
CA PHE A 315 16.52 15.04 -15.49
C PHE A 315 16.83 13.56 -15.38
N LYS A 316 15.93 12.83 -14.71
CA LYS A 316 15.98 11.37 -14.64
C LYS A 316 14.73 10.79 -15.28
N ARG A 317 14.86 9.59 -15.83
CA ARG A 317 13.77 8.86 -16.49
C ARG A 317 13.39 7.61 -15.70
N LEU A 318 12.08 7.34 -15.64
CA LEU A 318 11.57 6.06 -15.19
C LEU A 318 11.68 5.00 -16.30
N PRO A 319 11.88 3.72 -15.96
CA PRO A 319 11.77 2.67 -16.96
C PRO A 319 10.36 2.63 -17.56
N SER A 320 10.27 2.23 -18.83
CA SER A 320 9.00 1.84 -19.43
C SER A 320 8.42 0.67 -18.64
N THR A 321 7.13 0.76 -18.30
CA THR A 321 6.44 -0.19 -17.43
C THR A 321 5.05 -0.50 -18.00
N PRO A 322 4.96 -1.16 -19.16
CA PRO A 322 3.68 -1.41 -19.82
C PRO A 322 2.83 -2.46 -19.07
N THR A 323 3.49 -3.37 -18.36
CA THR A 323 2.86 -4.52 -17.67
C THR A 323 2.90 -4.42 -16.15
N ASN A 324 3.55 -3.39 -15.60
CA ASN A 324 3.75 -3.22 -14.16
C ASN A 324 3.48 -1.77 -13.77
N CYS A 325 3.20 -1.52 -12.49
CA CYS A 325 3.12 -0.15 -12.00
C CYS A 325 4.53 0.47 -11.91
N ILE A 326 4.66 1.77 -12.20
CA ILE A 326 5.91 2.56 -12.10
C ILE A 326 6.59 2.46 -10.72
N PHE A 327 5.86 2.06 -9.68
CA PHE A 327 6.43 1.69 -8.39
C PHE A 327 6.88 0.23 -8.44
N GLY A 328 8.19 0.00 -8.56
CA GLY A 328 8.77 -1.33 -8.85
C GLY A 328 8.45 -2.50 -7.90
N TYR A 329 7.78 -2.25 -6.77
CA TYR A 329 7.32 -3.30 -5.84
C TYR A 329 5.80 -3.42 -5.78
N CYS A 330 5.08 -2.71 -6.63
CA CYS A 330 3.64 -2.77 -6.73
C CYS A 330 3.23 -4.00 -7.54
N ARG A 331 2.35 -4.83 -6.98
CA ARG A 331 1.79 -6.02 -7.65
C ARG A 331 0.29 -5.86 -7.95
N ASN A 332 -0.19 -4.62 -8.01
CA ASN A 332 -1.58 -4.40 -8.38
C ASN A 332 -1.72 -4.64 -9.89
N ILE A 333 -2.69 -5.46 -10.27
CA ILE A 333 -2.96 -5.85 -11.66
C ILE A 333 -3.81 -4.83 -12.39
N VAL A 334 -4.59 -4.01 -11.65
CA VAL A 334 -5.39 -2.94 -12.24
C VAL A 334 -4.49 -1.75 -12.48
N LEU A 335 -4.06 -1.62 -13.72
CA LEU A 335 -3.07 -0.66 -14.19
C LEU A 335 -3.70 0.36 -15.13
N LEU A 336 -3.56 1.63 -14.79
CA LEU A 336 -3.98 2.78 -15.58
C LEU A 336 -2.77 3.37 -16.30
N LYS A 337 -2.99 4.04 -17.45
CA LYS A 337 -1.95 4.92 -18.00
C LYS A 337 -1.70 6.04 -17.00
N VAL A 338 -0.43 6.41 -16.79
CA VAL A 338 -0.13 7.58 -15.94
C VAL A 338 -0.76 8.81 -16.59
N PRO A 339 -1.65 9.55 -15.88
CA PRO A 339 -2.28 10.74 -16.43
C PRO A 339 -1.26 11.80 -16.85
N ASN A 340 -1.50 12.50 -17.96
CA ASN A 340 -0.56 13.52 -18.45
C ASN A 340 -0.28 14.60 -17.42
N SER A 341 -1.30 14.99 -16.68
CA SER A 341 -1.25 15.97 -15.61
C SER A 341 -0.27 15.56 -14.49
N ILE A 342 -0.23 14.27 -14.13
CA ILE A 342 0.76 13.71 -13.20
C ILE A 342 2.16 13.65 -13.81
N LYS A 343 2.28 13.30 -15.10
CA LYS A 343 3.59 13.33 -15.79
C LYS A 343 4.19 14.74 -15.78
N ASP A 344 3.37 15.76 -16.00
CA ASP A 344 3.79 17.16 -15.99
C ASP A 344 4.28 17.57 -14.60
N ILE A 345 3.53 17.21 -13.54
CA ILE A 345 3.95 17.43 -12.15
C ILE A 345 5.28 16.76 -11.83
N LEU A 346 5.44 15.47 -12.19
CA LEU A 346 6.67 14.72 -11.93
C LEU A 346 7.87 15.31 -12.67
N LEU A 347 7.66 15.80 -13.89
CA LEU A 347 8.70 16.45 -14.68
C LEU A 347 9.09 17.81 -14.09
N CYS A 348 8.12 18.65 -13.73
CA CYS A 348 8.36 20.02 -13.32
C CYS A 348 8.87 20.11 -11.86
N GLU A 349 8.22 19.41 -10.92
CA GLU A 349 8.56 19.46 -9.49
C GLU A 349 9.71 18.52 -9.13
N TYR A 350 9.77 17.32 -9.72
CA TYR A 350 10.74 16.28 -9.31
C TYR A 350 11.88 16.05 -10.31
N LYS A 351 11.83 16.70 -11.49
CA LYS A 351 12.75 16.47 -12.61
C LYS A 351 12.77 15.00 -13.08
N ILE A 352 11.60 14.35 -13.01
CA ILE A 352 11.40 12.96 -13.42
C ILE A 352 10.54 12.89 -14.68
N TYR A 353 11.13 12.41 -15.77
CA TYR A 353 10.39 12.06 -16.98
C TYR A 353 9.75 10.67 -16.85
N VAL A 354 8.47 10.59 -17.22
CA VAL A 354 7.68 9.35 -17.22
C VAL A 354 7.35 8.96 -18.65
N PRO A 355 7.81 7.79 -19.14
CA PRO A 355 7.54 7.33 -20.49
C PRO A 355 6.04 7.25 -20.84
N ARG A 356 5.72 7.26 -22.14
CA ARG A 356 4.33 7.28 -22.62
C ARG A 356 3.50 6.07 -22.17
N ASP A 357 4.11 4.91 -22.20
CA ASP A 357 3.54 3.59 -21.93
C ASP A 357 3.56 3.19 -20.45
N ALA A 358 4.19 4.01 -19.59
CA ALA A 358 4.25 3.78 -18.17
C ALA A 358 2.86 3.65 -17.54
N ARG A 359 2.70 2.65 -16.68
CA ARG A 359 1.43 2.37 -16.00
C ARG A 359 1.50 2.64 -14.49
N ILE A 360 0.37 2.96 -13.89
CA ILE A 360 0.24 3.18 -12.45
C ILE A 360 -1.05 2.56 -11.95
N CYS A 361 -1.03 1.97 -10.76
CA CYS A 361 -2.25 1.47 -10.15
C CYS A 361 -3.02 2.59 -9.43
N HIS A 362 -4.33 2.42 -9.28
CA HIS A 362 -5.20 3.38 -8.59
C HIS A 362 -4.64 3.80 -7.23
N ARG A 363 -4.25 2.82 -6.40
CA ARG A 363 -3.67 3.09 -5.07
C ARG A 363 -2.50 4.06 -5.12
N HIS A 364 -1.51 3.85 -5.99
CA HIS A 364 -0.33 4.73 -6.02
C HIS A 364 -0.62 6.08 -6.65
N LEU A 365 -1.59 6.16 -7.56
CA LEU A 365 -2.05 7.43 -8.12
C LEU A 365 -2.62 8.35 -7.03
N PHE A 366 -3.37 7.81 -6.07
CA PHE A 366 -4.04 8.58 -5.01
C PHE A 366 -3.30 8.62 -3.66
N VAL A 367 -2.24 7.84 -3.45
CA VAL A 367 -1.39 7.97 -2.24
C VAL A 367 -0.48 9.20 -2.32
N ASN A 368 -0.20 9.70 -3.53
CA ASN A 368 0.58 10.92 -3.76
C ASN A 368 2.03 10.90 -3.21
N ASP A 369 2.59 9.73 -2.92
CA ASP A 369 3.94 9.56 -2.37
C ASP A 369 4.99 9.38 -3.46
N TRP A 370 5.13 10.41 -4.30
CA TRP A 370 6.02 10.41 -5.45
C TRP A 370 7.50 10.40 -5.08
N ARG A 371 7.83 10.80 -3.84
CA ARG A 371 9.19 10.77 -3.30
C ARG A 371 9.77 9.35 -3.26
N ARG A 372 8.92 8.33 -3.25
CA ARG A 372 9.34 6.92 -3.28
C ARG A 372 9.68 6.39 -4.67
N LEU A 373 9.41 7.15 -5.72
CA LEU A 373 9.87 6.79 -7.06
C LEU A 373 11.40 6.81 -7.09
N LYS A 374 12.01 5.77 -7.66
CA LYS A 374 13.46 5.63 -7.79
C LYS A 374 13.84 5.68 -9.27
N PRO A 375 13.88 6.88 -9.89
CA PRO A 375 14.34 7.00 -11.26
C PRO A 375 15.84 6.70 -11.31
N ARG A 376 16.24 5.77 -12.16
CA ARG A 376 17.63 5.28 -12.28
C ARG A 376 18.26 5.56 -13.63
N LEU A 377 17.45 5.91 -14.63
CA LEU A 377 17.90 6.16 -15.99
C LEU A 377 18.14 7.65 -16.16
N ASN A 378 19.20 8.02 -16.88
CA ASN A 378 19.56 9.39 -17.23
C ASN A 378 19.81 9.56 -18.73
N ASP A 379 19.51 8.52 -19.51
CA ASP A 379 19.56 8.48 -20.96
C ASP A 379 18.16 8.68 -21.56
N PHE A 380 18.11 9.43 -22.64
CA PHE A 380 16.90 9.83 -23.33
C PHE A 380 17.06 9.63 -24.83
N THR A 381 16.00 9.19 -25.49
CA THR A 381 15.89 9.27 -26.94
C THR A 381 15.56 10.71 -27.35
N GLN A 382 15.84 11.06 -28.62
CA GLN A 382 15.48 12.38 -29.16
C GLN A 382 13.98 12.69 -28.98
N GLN A 383 13.11 11.71 -29.23
CA GLN A 383 11.66 11.85 -29.06
C GLN A 383 11.26 12.14 -27.60
N GLU A 384 11.93 11.53 -26.63
CA GLU A 384 11.69 11.78 -25.20
C GLU A 384 12.15 13.20 -24.81
N VAL A 385 13.26 13.68 -25.35
CA VAL A 385 13.73 15.06 -25.15
C VAL A 385 12.72 16.07 -25.73
N ASP A 386 12.23 15.84 -26.93
CA ASP A 386 11.20 16.68 -27.54
C ASP A 386 9.91 16.70 -26.70
N GLU A 387 9.52 15.56 -26.13
CA GLU A 387 8.37 15.48 -25.24
C GLU A 387 8.61 16.27 -23.93
N ILE A 388 9.80 16.19 -23.35
CA ILE A 388 10.18 16.97 -22.17
C ILE A 388 10.04 18.47 -22.46
N LEU A 389 10.61 18.95 -23.56
CA LEU A 389 10.55 20.36 -23.94
C LEU A 389 9.11 20.83 -24.17
N LYS A 390 8.30 20.05 -24.89
CA LYS A 390 6.87 20.35 -25.11
C LYS A 390 6.09 20.43 -23.80
N ARG A 391 6.35 19.53 -22.84
CA ARG A 391 5.69 19.53 -21.53
C ARG A 391 6.12 20.73 -20.69
N LEU A 392 7.40 21.05 -20.64
CA LEU A 392 7.91 22.24 -19.93
C LEU A 392 7.32 23.53 -20.50
N GLN A 393 7.24 23.64 -21.83
CA GLN A 393 6.63 24.79 -22.49
C GLN A 393 5.14 24.89 -22.14
N ARG A 394 4.39 23.79 -22.19
CA ARG A 394 2.97 23.77 -21.80
C ARG A 394 2.79 24.18 -20.33
N HIS A 395 3.58 23.61 -19.43
CA HIS A 395 3.49 23.87 -18.00
C HIS A 395 3.77 25.33 -17.66
N ARG A 396 4.72 25.99 -18.35
CA ARG A 396 5.01 27.42 -18.16
C ARG A 396 3.78 28.32 -18.40
N HIS A 397 2.88 27.92 -19.31
CA HIS A 397 1.66 28.67 -19.62
C HIS A 397 0.46 28.18 -18.80
N GLN A 398 0.59 27.05 -18.11
CA GLN A 398 -0.51 26.46 -17.37
C GLN A 398 -0.59 27.11 -15.99
N ARG A 399 -1.51 28.07 -15.85
CA ARG A 399 -1.87 28.65 -14.56
C ARG A 399 -2.93 27.79 -13.89
N MET A 400 -2.72 27.49 -12.61
CA MET A 400 -3.73 26.82 -11.80
C MET A 400 -4.76 27.85 -11.34
N ASP A 401 -6.00 27.64 -11.75
CA ASP A 401 -7.12 28.47 -11.32
C ASP A 401 -7.79 27.85 -10.10
N PHE A 402 -7.39 28.29 -8.92
CA PHE A 402 -7.98 27.88 -7.64
C PHE A 402 -9.32 28.58 -7.34
N ASP A 403 -9.79 29.51 -8.19
CA ASP A 403 -11.16 30.03 -8.08
C ASP A 403 -12.16 29.09 -8.77
N HIS A 404 -11.76 28.48 -9.89
CA HIS A 404 -12.60 27.58 -10.70
C HIS A 404 -12.12 26.12 -10.64
N ILE A 405 -12.07 25.57 -9.43
CA ILE A 405 -11.54 24.23 -9.15
C ILE A 405 -12.25 23.13 -9.95
N GLU A 406 -13.52 23.33 -10.30
CA GLU A 406 -14.29 22.46 -11.18
C GLU A 406 -13.66 22.28 -12.57
N LYS A 407 -12.97 23.31 -13.10
CA LYS A 407 -12.28 23.26 -14.40
C LYS A 407 -10.88 22.64 -14.32
N MET A 408 -10.33 22.48 -13.11
CA MET A 408 -9.00 21.89 -12.92
C MET A 408 -9.02 20.39 -13.21
N ASP A 409 -7.95 19.86 -13.83
CA ASP A 409 -7.79 18.42 -14.04
C ASP A 409 -7.97 17.66 -12.71
N PRO A 410 -8.78 16.58 -12.67
CA PRO A 410 -9.07 15.86 -11.43
C PRO A 410 -7.82 15.37 -10.70
N HIS A 411 -6.76 14.99 -11.42
CA HIS A 411 -5.53 14.51 -10.81
C HIS A 411 -4.68 15.66 -10.27
N TRP A 412 -4.70 16.85 -10.89
CA TRP A 412 -4.10 18.06 -10.31
C TRP A 412 -4.82 18.48 -9.04
N ARG A 413 -6.15 18.50 -9.08
CA ARG A 413 -6.98 18.78 -7.90
C ARG A 413 -6.62 17.86 -6.76
N TYR A 414 -6.61 16.55 -7.02
CA TYR A 414 -6.26 15.59 -6.00
C TYR A 414 -4.79 15.73 -5.58
N TYR A 415 -3.85 16.00 -6.50
CA TYR A 415 -2.43 16.18 -6.20
C TYR A 415 -2.16 17.35 -5.25
N TYR A 416 -2.74 18.52 -5.51
CA TYR A 416 -2.54 19.73 -4.70
C TYR A 416 -3.43 19.76 -3.46
N LEU A 417 -4.73 19.47 -3.61
CA LEU A 417 -5.72 19.64 -2.55
C LEU A 417 -5.95 18.38 -1.72
N GLY A 418 -5.65 17.19 -2.26
CA GLY A 418 -5.85 15.91 -1.54
C GLY A 418 -7.32 15.51 -1.37
N VAL A 419 -8.23 16.17 -2.06
CA VAL A 419 -9.68 15.93 -2.01
C VAL A 419 -10.28 15.86 -3.41
N THR A 420 -11.42 15.18 -3.54
CA THR A 420 -12.25 15.21 -4.75
C THR A 420 -13.04 16.53 -4.85
N LEU A 421 -13.69 16.78 -6.00
CA LEU A 421 -14.54 17.97 -6.14
C LEU A 421 -15.74 17.93 -5.20
N GLU A 422 -16.35 16.76 -5.05
CA GLU A 422 -17.49 16.54 -4.16
C GLU A 422 -17.11 16.81 -2.70
N GLN A 423 -15.98 16.26 -2.25
CA GLN A 423 -15.45 16.52 -0.91
C GLN A 423 -15.14 18.01 -0.70
N PHE A 424 -14.55 18.65 -1.72
CA PHE A 424 -14.25 20.07 -1.67
C PHE A 424 -15.53 20.94 -1.56
N ASN A 425 -16.57 20.63 -2.33
CA ASN A 425 -17.84 21.36 -2.27
C ASN A 425 -18.60 21.07 -0.98
N SER A 426 -18.59 19.82 -0.51
CA SER A 426 -19.14 19.43 0.78
C SER A 426 -18.50 20.21 1.93
N PHE A 427 -17.19 20.50 1.83
CA PHE A 427 -16.51 21.34 2.80
C PHE A 427 -17.09 22.75 2.84
N LEU A 428 -17.21 23.38 1.67
CA LEU A 428 -17.72 24.75 1.58
C LEU A 428 -19.15 24.88 2.11
N LEU A 429 -19.99 23.88 1.85
CA LEU A 429 -21.37 23.85 2.35
C LEU A 429 -21.42 23.68 3.87
N ALA A 430 -20.51 22.89 4.45
CA ALA A 430 -20.47 22.63 5.88
C ALA A 430 -19.87 23.78 6.70
N VAL A 431 -19.17 24.73 6.07
CA VAL A 431 -18.56 25.90 6.73
C VAL A 431 -19.05 27.20 6.05
N PRO A 432 -20.33 27.59 6.24
CA PRO A 432 -20.90 28.76 5.58
C PRO A 432 -20.21 30.07 5.97
N GLU A 433 -19.61 30.14 7.16
CA GLU A 433 -18.81 31.28 7.62
C GLU A 433 -17.65 31.62 6.69
N LEU A 434 -17.10 30.63 6.00
CA LEU A 434 -16.02 30.85 5.03
C LEU A 434 -16.51 31.69 3.84
N ALA A 435 -17.71 31.39 3.33
CA ALA A 435 -18.32 32.18 2.27
C ALA A 435 -18.76 33.57 2.76
N ALA A 436 -19.20 33.68 4.01
CA ALA A 436 -19.65 34.95 4.59
C ALA A 436 -18.49 35.93 4.88
N ARG A 437 -17.32 35.44 5.33
CA ARG A 437 -16.22 36.28 5.82
C ARG A 437 -15.09 36.47 4.81
N VAL A 438 -14.96 35.60 3.82
CA VAL A 438 -13.83 35.61 2.87
C VAL A 438 -14.32 35.88 1.46
N ARG A 439 -13.70 36.86 0.78
CA ARG A 439 -14.08 37.29 -0.58
C ARG A 439 -13.99 36.17 -1.62
N ARG A 440 -13.06 35.21 -1.46
CA ARG A 440 -12.81 34.10 -2.40
C ARG A 440 -12.72 32.77 -1.66
N PRO A 441 -13.83 32.22 -1.17
CA PRO A 441 -13.82 31.07 -0.26
C PRO A 441 -13.18 29.82 -0.89
N LYS A 442 -13.42 29.55 -2.18
CA LYS A 442 -12.81 28.42 -2.92
C LYS A 442 -11.28 28.51 -2.95
N ARG A 443 -10.74 29.68 -3.29
CA ARG A 443 -9.29 29.92 -3.36
C ARG A 443 -8.65 29.85 -1.99
N THR A 444 -9.25 30.48 -0.99
CA THR A 444 -8.73 30.49 0.38
C THR A 444 -8.77 29.09 1.00
N LEU A 445 -9.82 28.30 0.75
CA LEU A 445 -9.85 26.88 1.13
C LEU A 445 -8.77 26.08 0.42
N SER A 446 -8.59 26.30 -0.89
CA SER A 446 -7.53 25.63 -1.65
C SER A 446 -6.15 25.95 -1.07
N LEU A 447 -5.91 27.20 -0.70
CA LEU A 447 -4.66 27.65 -0.09
C LEU A 447 -4.36 26.88 1.20
N LEU A 448 -5.34 26.77 2.09
CA LEU A 448 -5.21 25.98 3.31
C LEU A 448 -4.93 24.50 3.00
N LEU A 449 -5.71 23.88 2.10
CA LEU A 449 -5.54 22.46 1.78
C LEU A 449 -4.15 22.17 1.21
N VAL A 450 -3.63 23.05 0.35
CA VAL A 450 -2.26 22.95 -0.16
C VAL A 450 -1.25 23.09 0.97
N ASP A 451 -1.41 24.09 1.84
CA ASP A 451 -0.51 24.34 2.97
C ASP A 451 -0.41 23.12 3.89
N LEU A 452 -1.57 22.57 4.28
CA LEU A 452 -1.64 21.36 5.11
C LEU A 452 -1.02 20.16 4.41
N LYS A 453 -1.40 19.91 3.15
CA LYS A 453 -0.97 18.72 2.43
C LYS A 453 0.53 18.70 2.17
N LYS A 454 1.07 19.83 1.72
CA LYS A 454 2.47 19.95 1.30
C LYS A 454 3.39 20.32 2.47
N ARG A 455 2.84 20.77 3.60
CA ARG A 455 3.58 21.34 4.73
C ARG A 455 4.52 22.43 4.23
N CYS A 456 3.95 23.44 3.58
CA CYS A 456 4.73 24.49 2.94
C CYS A 456 5.36 25.42 3.98
N GLU A 457 6.57 25.08 4.43
CA GLU A 457 7.36 25.94 5.34
C GLU A 457 7.65 27.31 4.71
N ASN A 458 7.73 27.38 3.37
CA ASN A 458 8.04 28.61 2.65
C ASN A 458 6.80 29.21 1.99
N ARG A 459 6.29 30.30 2.56
CA ARG A 459 5.16 31.09 2.03
C ARG A 459 5.40 31.61 0.61
N SER A 460 6.64 31.84 0.20
CA SER A 460 6.97 32.30 -1.16
C SER A 460 6.58 31.27 -2.23
N LYS A 461 6.64 29.97 -1.93
CA LYS A 461 6.20 28.92 -2.87
C LYS A 461 4.68 28.93 -3.04
N LEU A 462 3.93 29.22 -1.97
CA LEU A 462 2.48 29.39 -2.04
C LEU A 462 2.12 30.66 -2.81
N ALA A 463 2.82 31.76 -2.56
CA ALA A 463 2.65 33.02 -3.30
C ALA A 463 2.86 32.83 -4.80
N GLU A 464 3.91 32.12 -5.22
CA GLU A 464 4.16 31.77 -6.62
C GLU A 464 3.05 30.88 -7.20
N LEU A 465 2.67 29.82 -6.49
CA LEU A 465 1.65 28.86 -6.94
C LEU A 465 0.26 29.50 -7.13
N PHE A 466 -0.14 30.39 -6.21
CA PHE A 466 -1.43 31.08 -6.25
C PHE A 466 -1.38 32.40 -7.03
N ASN A 467 -0.19 32.82 -7.47
CA ASN A 467 0.06 34.12 -8.10
C ASN A 467 -0.50 35.28 -7.26
N MET A 468 -0.10 35.32 -5.99
CA MET A 468 -0.52 36.29 -4.97
C MET A 468 0.69 36.84 -4.23
N SER A 469 0.56 38.02 -3.60
CA SER A 469 1.60 38.51 -2.70
C SER A 469 1.64 37.68 -1.42
N ARG A 470 2.78 37.67 -0.72
CA ARG A 470 2.94 36.94 0.54
C ARG A 470 1.98 37.43 1.61
N GLU A 471 1.75 38.74 1.66
CA GLU A 471 0.86 39.40 2.63
C GLU A 471 -0.60 38.98 2.39
N ALA A 472 -1.00 38.79 1.13
CA ALA A 472 -2.33 38.29 0.79
C ALA A 472 -2.49 36.83 1.23
N ILE A 473 -1.47 35.98 1.02
CA ILE A 473 -1.45 34.59 1.49
C ILE A 473 -1.58 34.53 3.01
N ASP A 474 -0.80 35.33 3.75
CA ASP A 474 -0.84 35.35 5.21
C ASP A 474 -2.18 35.90 5.74
N ARG A 475 -2.76 36.91 5.08
CA ARG A 475 -4.10 37.42 5.41
C ARG A 475 -5.17 36.33 5.25
N ASP A 476 -5.18 35.64 4.12
CA ASP A 476 -6.15 34.59 3.82
C ASP A 476 -6.00 33.39 4.76
N LEU A 477 -4.77 32.97 5.06
CA LEU A 477 -4.50 31.88 6.00
C LEU A 477 -4.87 32.22 7.44
N ARG A 478 -4.66 33.48 7.88
CA ARG A 478 -5.15 33.93 9.19
C ARG A 478 -6.68 33.93 9.25
N ALA A 479 -7.33 34.46 8.21
CA ALA A 479 -8.79 34.52 8.15
C ALA A 479 -9.42 33.12 8.23
N ILE A 480 -8.96 32.17 7.42
CA ILE A 480 -9.46 30.79 7.50
C ILE A 480 -9.04 30.11 8.80
N GLY A 481 -7.85 30.40 9.32
CA GLY A 481 -7.37 29.91 10.60
C GLY A 481 -8.35 30.19 11.74
N HIS A 482 -8.80 31.45 11.86
CA HIS A 482 -9.78 31.86 12.86
C HIS A 482 -11.14 31.18 12.70
N ILE A 483 -11.60 30.98 11.46
CA ILE A 483 -12.88 30.28 11.20
C ILE A 483 -12.79 28.82 11.65
N LEU A 484 -11.69 28.15 11.31
CA LEU A 484 -11.51 26.73 11.62
C LEU A 484 -11.25 26.44 13.10
N LEU A 485 -10.66 27.38 13.84
CA LEU A 485 -10.51 27.25 15.29
C LEU A 485 -11.86 27.23 16.03
N ASN A 486 -12.92 27.75 15.41
CA ASN A 486 -14.27 27.76 15.98
C ASN A 486 -15.12 26.56 15.53
N LEU A 487 -14.61 25.69 14.65
CA LEU A 487 -15.31 24.48 14.24
C LEU A 487 -15.27 23.42 15.35
N SER A 488 -16.39 22.74 15.57
CA SER A 488 -16.42 21.59 16.46
C SER A 488 -15.62 20.41 15.88
N ASP A 489 -15.06 19.59 16.77
CA ASP A 489 -14.27 18.40 16.45
C ASP A 489 -15.05 17.44 15.54
N ASP A 490 -16.35 17.26 15.80
CA ASP A 490 -17.22 16.37 15.03
C ASP A 490 -17.33 16.82 13.58
N VAL A 491 -17.51 18.12 13.37
CA VAL A 491 -17.59 18.73 12.03
C VAL A 491 -16.23 18.60 11.35
N TRP A 492 -15.13 18.88 12.06
CA TRP A 492 -13.78 18.69 11.53
C TRP A 492 -13.52 17.25 11.07
N HIS A 493 -13.85 16.26 11.90
CA HIS A 493 -13.62 14.86 11.58
C HIS A 493 -14.55 14.33 10.48
N THR A 494 -15.77 14.83 10.42
CA THR A 494 -16.73 14.44 9.38
C THR A 494 -16.30 14.95 8.01
N ILE A 495 -15.82 16.20 7.94
CA ILE A 495 -15.52 16.83 6.65
C ILE A 495 -14.11 16.46 6.15
N PHE A 496 -13.09 16.47 7.02
CA PHE A 496 -11.72 16.26 6.56
C PHE A 496 -11.40 14.77 6.36
N PRO A 497 -10.86 14.40 5.18
CA PRO A 497 -10.31 13.06 4.98
C PRO A 497 -9.29 12.72 6.06
N THR A 498 -9.19 11.44 6.37
CA THR A 498 -8.24 10.92 7.37
C THR A 498 -6.79 11.35 7.13
N THR A 499 -6.44 11.69 5.88
CA THR A 499 -5.13 12.23 5.50
C THR A 499 -4.80 13.59 6.13
N PHE A 500 -5.81 14.38 6.52
CA PHE A 500 -5.63 15.73 7.10
C PHE A 500 -5.79 15.79 8.62
N ARG A 501 -6.39 14.75 9.24
CA ARG A 501 -6.78 14.78 10.66
C ARG A 501 -5.63 14.99 11.64
N GLY A 502 -4.39 14.66 11.27
CA GLY A 502 -3.20 14.85 12.10
C GLY A 502 -2.38 16.13 11.84
N LEU A 503 -2.84 17.01 10.93
CA LEU A 503 -2.02 18.11 10.41
C LEU A 503 -2.37 19.49 10.97
N TYR A 504 -3.57 19.70 11.51
CA TYR A 504 -4.06 21.04 11.85
C TYR A 504 -4.00 21.40 13.35
N ARG A 505 -3.82 20.41 14.24
CA ARG A 505 -3.83 20.62 15.71
C ARG A 505 -2.46 20.58 16.38
N ASN A 506 -1.39 20.57 15.60
CA ASN A 506 -0.03 20.88 16.06
C ASN A 506 0.37 22.22 15.47
#